data_AF-A0A7Y8L626-F1
#
_entry.id   AF-A0A7Y8L626-F1
#
_cell.length_a   1.000
_cell.length_b   1.000
_cell.length_c   1.000
_cell.angle_alpha   90.00
_cell.angle_beta   90.00
_cell.angle_gamma   90.00
#
_symmetry.space_group_name_H-M   'P 1'
#
loop_
_entity.id
_entity.type
_entity.pdbx_description
1 polymer ?
#
loop_
_entity_poly.entity_id
_entity_poly.type
_entity_poly.pdbx_seq_one_letter_code
_entity_poly.pdbx_strand_id
1 'polypeptide(L)'
;MSRIPERVNICECWARDGLQGEDQFIPTEKKIAIINRMVDIGFKRIEATSFAHPKLIPQFSDSLEVLKGIKRPADVTYIAIIPNDKGLDRLLEARDKGFGVQEITAILSASEDHLLANLERTFEEAMPPLGDLVKRARQAGIRVIGCIGTAFGCPLAGEVPREKIIELTDWYLDKGATSIMLGDTTGEANPKQVREVFAQMKDRFPGVDFVAHFHDTRGMGLANTLAALQEGIVLHDSSFGGMGGQPATRRPKYHKGFAGNTCTEDMVLMMEEMGIQTGLNIEDVMETGLMAEEFCGRTLLGHVTRSGPVRHRSPRPLSLPVLRPGGEIAPALLFAGKVKEKLSGQALVEKVIREALAKNWPLPENLKIFADGVVEREKFGGRDLLITRFKVLALEKSGGEATLEVLSQKANGDVFLEGQVKLIFIPGEKIREPRE
;
A
#
# COMPACT_ATOMS: atom_id res chain seq x y z
N MET A 1 -9.82 9.90 -23.04
CA MET A 1 -8.80 9.58 -22.02
C MET A 1 -7.65 10.60 -21.95
N SER A 2 -7.63 11.68 -22.74
CA SER A 2 -6.50 12.63 -22.84
C SER A 2 -6.26 13.54 -21.61
N ARG A 3 -6.86 13.25 -20.46
CA ARG A 3 -6.71 14.03 -19.21
C ARG A 3 -6.15 13.24 -18.03
N ILE A 4 -6.08 11.90 -18.12
CA ILE A 4 -5.51 11.08 -17.05
C ILE A 4 -3.98 11.26 -17.07
N PRO A 5 -3.34 11.60 -15.94
CA PRO A 5 -1.89 11.74 -15.89
C PRO A 5 -1.19 10.41 -16.15
N GLU A 6 -0.05 10.46 -16.85
CA GLU A 6 0.82 9.28 -17.02
C GLU A 6 1.48 8.85 -15.71
N ARG A 7 1.67 9.79 -14.78
CA ARG A 7 2.31 9.58 -13.49
C ARG A 7 1.61 10.38 -12.40
N VAL A 8 1.51 9.77 -11.21
CA VAL A 8 0.95 10.38 -10.00
C VAL A 8 1.88 10.17 -8.80
N ASN A 9 1.62 10.90 -7.73
CA ASN A 9 2.32 10.78 -6.46
C ASN A 9 1.30 10.47 -5.36
N ILE A 10 1.46 9.31 -4.73
CA ILE A 10 0.62 8.86 -3.63
C ILE A 10 1.25 9.30 -2.33
N CYS A 11 0.49 9.98 -1.48
CA CYS A 11 0.86 10.22 -0.09
C CYS A 11 0.31 9.10 0.79
N GLU A 12 1.21 8.37 1.43
CA GLU A 12 0.82 7.33 2.39
C GLU A 12 0.53 7.94 3.76
N CYS A 13 -0.70 7.75 4.23
CA CYS A 13 -1.24 8.38 5.43
C CYS A 13 -1.38 7.44 6.63
N TRP A 14 -1.00 6.16 6.52
CA TRP A 14 -1.17 5.18 7.60
C TRP A 14 -0.62 5.69 8.93
N ALA A 15 0.61 6.20 8.97
CA ALA A 15 1.30 6.60 10.20
C ALA A 15 0.68 7.83 10.91
N ARG A 16 -0.21 8.55 10.23
CA ARG A 16 -0.99 9.66 10.79
C ARG A 16 -2.49 9.37 10.69
N ASP A 17 -3.11 9.61 9.53
CA ASP A 17 -4.56 9.48 9.40
C ASP A 17 -5.03 8.08 9.77
N GLY A 18 -4.32 7.06 9.28
CA GLY A 18 -4.63 5.67 9.56
C GLY A 18 -4.71 5.37 11.06
N LEU A 19 -3.71 5.82 11.82
CA LEU A 19 -3.63 5.55 13.25
C LEU A 19 -4.53 6.42 14.13
N GLN A 20 -5.03 7.57 13.66
CA GLN A 20 -5.71 8.53 14.55
C GLN A 20 -7.02 8.01 15.17
N GLY A 21 -7.63 7.02 14.52
CA GLY A 21 -8.83 6.34 14.98
C GLY A 21 -8.57 5.09 15.82
N GLU A 22 -7.32 4.66 15.97
CA GLU A 22 -6.96 3.45 16.72
C GLU A 22 -6.98 3.72 18.23
N ASP A 23 -7.71 2.89 18.96
CA ASP A 23 -7.79 2.97 20.42
C ASP A 23 -6.51 2.48 21.11
N GLN A 24 -5.86 1.48 20.51
CA GLN A 24 -4.63 0.91 21.04
C GLN A 24 -3.42 1.69 20.54
N PHE A 25 -2.58 2.12 21.48
CA PHE A 25 -1.33 2.78 21.13
C PHE A 25 -0.44 1.84 20.31
N ILE A 26 -0.11 2.24 19.09
CA ILE A 26 0.88 1.52 18.28
C ILE A 26 2.27 1.93 18.75
N PRO A 27 3.14 0.99 19.16
CA PRO A 27 4.49 1.28 19.60
C PRO A 27 5.32 2.10 18.60
N THR A 28 6.17 2.99 19.13
CA THR A 28 7.00 3.91 18.34
C THR A 28 7.87 3.19 17.32
N GLU A 29 8.47 2.05 17.71
CA GLU A 29 9.32 1.24 16.84
C GLU A 29 8.56 0.64 15.65
N LYS A 30 7.28 0.29 15.83
CA LYS A 30 6.42 -0.19 14.73
C LYS A 30 6.11 0.94 13.75
N LYS A 31 5.80 2.14 14.24
CA LYS A 31 5.60 3.34 13.40
C LYS A 31 6.87 3.65 12.59
N ILE A 32 8.03 3.64 13.24
CA ILE A 32 9.32 3.85 12.56
C ILE A 32 9.57 2.77 11.51
N ALA A 33 9.35 1.49 11.85
CA ALA A 33 9.61 0.37 10.96
C ALA A 33 8.79 0.46 9.67
N ILE A 34 7.50 0.75 9.76
CA ILE A 34 6.65 0.82 8.57
C ILE A 34 6.90 2.11 7.75
N ILE A 35 7.18 3.25 8.38
CA ILE A 35 7.59 4.47 7.64
C ILE A 35 8.90 4.21 6.87
N ASN A 36 9.83 3.48 7.47
CA ASN A 36 11.06 3.10 6.78
C ASN A 36 10.80 2.11 5.64
N ARG A 37 9.86 1.17 5.81
CA ARG A 37 9.43 0.29 4.71
C ARG A 37 8.79 1.09 3.58
N MET A 38 7.92 2.07 3.87
CA MET A 38 7.33 2.96 2.86
C MET A 38 8.41 3.65 2.01
N VAL A 39 9.48 4.14 2.66
CA VAL A 39 10.64 4.71 1.96
C VAL A 39 11.32 3.68 1.05
N ASP A 40 11.56 2.48 1.57
CA ASP A 40 12.28 1.42 0.85
C ASP A 40 11.53 0.94 -0.40
N ILE A 41 10.19 0.92 -0.36
CA ILE A 41 9.33 0.50 -1.48
C ILE A 41 8.99 1.64 -2.45
N GLY A 42 9.49 2.85 -2.19
CA GLY A 42 9.50 3.94 -3.17
C GLY A 42 8.51 5.08 -2.94
N PHE A 43 7.78 5.13 -1.81
CA PHE A 43 6.93 6.28 -1.51
C PHE A 43 7.74 7.57 -1.45
N LYS A 44 7.24 8.62 -2.11
CA LYS A 44 7.89 9.95 -2.14
C LYS A 44 7.20 10.98 -1.24
N ARG A 45 5.98 10.69 -0.79
CA ARG A 45 5.21 11.51 0.15
C ARG A 45 4.67 10.61 1.25
N ILE A 46 4.98 10.94 2.49
CA ILE A 46 4.57 10.16 3.66
C ILE A 46 4.07 11.12 4.74
N GLU A 47 2.85 10.93 5.19
CA GLU A 47 2.32 11.64 6.35
C GLU A 47 2.72 10.91 7.63
N ALA A 48 3.80 11.37 8.24
CA ALA A 48 4.54 10.60 9.23
C ALA A 48 3.97 10.70 10.65
N THR A 49 3.33 11.82 11.01
CA THR A 49 2.83 12.03 12.38
C THR A 49 1.92 13.26 12.51
N SER A 50 1.46 13.55 13.73
CA SER A 50 0.72 14.75 14.10
C SER A 50 1.27 15.36 15.38
N PHE A 51 1.26 16.68 15.48
CA PHE A 51 1.58 17.41 16.72
C PHE A 51 0.31 17.78 17.51
N ALA A 52 -0.75 16.98 17.35
CA ALA A 52 -1.93 17.05 18.20
C ALA A 52 -1.58 16.90 19.67
N HIS A 53 -2.41 17.50 20.52
CA HIS A 53 -2.21 17.44 21.96
C HIS A 53 -2.31 15.97 22.41
N PRO A 54 -1.31 15.40 23.12
CA PRO A 54 -1.30 13.97 23.49
C PRO A 54 -2.51 13.51 24.30
N LYS A 55 -3.11 14.41 25.10
CA LYS A 55 -4.38 14.11 25.81
C LYS A 55 -5.60 13.96 24.90
N LEU A 56 -5.58 14.58 23.72
CA LEU A 56 -6.68 14.50 22.75
C LEU A 56 -6.50 13.32 21.81
N ILE A 57 -5.27 13.08 21.36
CA ILE A 57 -4.92 11.96 20.47
C ILE A 57 -3.63 11.32 20.98
N PRO A 58 -3.70 10.37 21.94
CA PRO A 58 -2.53 9.73 22.56
C PRO A 58 -1.60 9.04 21.58
N GLN A 59 -2.15 8.60 20.45
CA GLN A 59 -1.44 7.94 19.38
C GLN A 59 -0.23 8.70 18.84
N PHE A 60 -0.18 10.03 19.00
CA PHE A 60 0.92 10.88 18.48
C PHE A 60 1.76 11.53 19.59
N SER A 61 1.69 10.98 20.80
CA SER A 61 2.50 11.40 21.94
C SER A 61 4.01 11.26 21.68
N ASP A 62 4.40 10.34 20.79
CA ASP A 62 5.76 9.98 20.39
C ASP A 62 6.19 10.59 19.04
N SER A 63 5.53 11.67 18.61
CA SER A 63 5.77 12.33 17.31
C SER A 63 7.24 12.68 17.04
N LEU A 64 7.97 13.16 18.05
CA LEU A 64 9.38 13.54 17.90
C LEU A 64 10.30 12.33 17.80
N GLU A 65 10.01 11.28 18.57
CA GLU A 65 10.73 10.02 18.59
C GLU A 65 10.59 9.30 17.25
N VAL A 66 9.38 9.28 16.68
CA VAL A 66 9.12 8.75 15.34
C VAL A 66 9.94 9.52 14.30
N LEU A 67 9.84 10.86 14.28
CA LEU A 67 10.57 11.68 13.29
C LEU A 67 12.10 11.54 13.39
N LYS A 68 12.63 11.27 14.59
CA LYS A 68 14.05 11.02 14.82
C LYS A 68 14.49 9.63 14.35
N GLY A 69 13.61 8.64 14.39
CA GLY A 69 13.93 7.24 14.09
C GLY A 69 13.82 6.83 12.62
N ILE A 70 13.21 7.67 11.79
CA ILE A 70 12.96 7.34 10.37
C ILE A 70 14.16 7.69 9.47
N LYS A 71 14.27 6.94 8.37
CA LYS A 71 15.17 7.21 7.24
C LYS A 71 14.79 8.57 6.64
N ARG A 72 15.77 9.25 6.01
CA ARG A 72 15.58 10.58 5.42
C ARG A 72 16.31 10.74 4.08
N PRO A 73 15.96 9.94 3.06
CA PRO A 73 16.50 10.18 1.73
C PRO A 73 16.02 11.54 1.20
N ALA A 74 16.84 12.19 0.38
CA ALA A 74 16.61 13.57 -0.05
C ALA A 74 15.37 13.74 -0.95
N ASP A 75 14.90 12.66 -1.58
CA ASP A 75 13.78 12.65 -2.52
C ASP A 75 12.44 12.27 -1.87
N VAL A 76 12.39 12.09 -0.54
CA VAL A 76 11.15 11.82 0.21
C VAL A 76 10.74 13.06 1.00
N THR A 77 9.46 13.41 0.83
CA THR A 77 8.81 14.48 1.57
C THR A 77 8.00 13.89 2.73
N TYR A 78 8.35 14.29 3.94
CA TYR A 78 7.56 14.00 5.13
C TYR A 78 6.58 15.13 5.41
N ILE A 79 5.41 14.75 5.87
CA ILE A 79 4.28 15.63 6.18
C ILE A 79 3.85 15.38 7.64
N ALA A 80 3.44 16.43 8.34
CA ALA A 80 2.81 16.30 9.65
C ALA A 80 1.62 17.25 9.81
N ILE A 81 0.62 16.85 10.60
CA ILE A 81 -0.45 17.77 11.03
C ILE A 81 0.06 18.67 12.15
N ILE A 82 -0.14 19.99 12.00
CA ILE A 82 0.16 20.99 13.03
C ILE A 82 -1.12 21.74 13.42
N PRO A 83 -1.74 21.45 14.57
CA PRO A 83 -3.03 22.03 14.93
C PRO A 83 -2.94 23.39 15.65
N ASN A 84 -1.75 23.79 16.11
CA ASN A 84 -1.54 25.05 16.83
C ASN A 84 -0.07 25.47 16.86
N ASP A 85 0.18 26.70 17.30
CA ASP A 85 1.52 27.31 17.38
C ASP A 85 2.51 26.52 18.25
N LYS A 86 2.06 25.90 19.35
CA LYS A 86 2.95 25.06 20.18
C LYS A 86 3.43 23.82 19.43
N GLY A 87 2.57 23.25 18.60
CA GLY A 87 2.95 22.17 17.68
C GLY A 87 3.96 22.64 16.65
N LEU A 88 3.77 23.85 16.11
CA LEU A 88 4.70 24.47 15.17
C LEU A 88 6.07 24.72 15.82
N ASP A 89 6.12 25.28 17.02
CA ASP A 89 7.37 25.56 17.73
C ASP A 89 8.18 24.26 17.95
N ARG A 90 7.52 23.18 18.39
CA ARG A 90 8.14 21.85 18.53
C ARG A 90 8.65 21.29 17.20
N LEU A 91 7.92 21.51 16.11
CA LEU A 91 8.35 21.09 14.78
C LEU A 91 9.58 21.88 14.32
N LEU A 92 9.62 23.19 14.57
CA LEU A 92 10.76 24.04 14.21
C LEU A 92 12.01 23.61 14.98
N GLU A 93 11.89 23.30 16.27
CA GLU A 93 13.00 22.73 17.04
C GLU A 93 13.49 21.39 16.46
N ALA A 94 12.58 20.51 16.05
CA ALA A 94 12.93 19.23 15.43
C ALA A 94 13.66 19.43 14.09
N ARG A 95 13.22 20.43 13.31
CA ARG A 95 13.84 20.80 12.05
C ARG A 95 15.24 21.35 12.23
N ASP A 96 15.45 22.24 13.20
CA ASP A 96 16.76 22.81 13.50
C ASP A 96 17.75 21.73 13.96
N LYS A 97 17.25 20.63 14.52
CA LYS A 97 18.02 19.42 14.87
C LYS A 97 18.17 18.40 13.72
N GLY A 98 17.66 18.71 12.52
CA GLY A 98 17.84 17.91 11.30
C GLY A 98 16.79 16.83 11.04
N PHE A 99 15.74 16.73 11.87
CA PHE A 99 14.73 15.66 11.75
C PHE A 99 13.28 16.16 11.66
N GLY A 100 13.05 17.44 11.32
CA GLY A 100 11.71 18.00 11.07
C GLY A 100 11.16 17.68 9.67
N VAL A 101 9.85 17.89 9.47
CA VAL A 101 9.15 17.64 8.19
C VAL A 101 9.29 18.79 7.19
N GLN A 102 9.06 18.50 5.90
CA GLN A 102 9.15 19.51 4.82
C GLN A 102 7.81 20.20 4.56
N GLU A 103 6.70 19.53 4.83
CA GLU A 103 5.35 20.08 4.67
C GLU A 103 4.51 19.86 5.92
N ILE A 104 3.54 20.73 6.12
CA ILE A 104 2.53 20.57 7.17
C ILE A 104 1.13 20.66 6.59
N THR A 105 0.19 19.97 7.22
CA THR A 105 -1.24 20.06 6.89
C THR A 105 -1.94 20.95 7.92
N ALA A 106 -2.61 21.99 7.43
CA ALA A 106 -3.41 22.94 8.20
C ALA A 106 -4.90 22.68 7.89
N ILE A 107 -5.63 22.07 8.83
CA ILE A 107 -6.98 21.54 8.59
C ILE A 107 -8.07 22.53 9.04
N LEU A 108 -9.05 22.75 8.17
CA LEU A 108 -10.31 23.42 8.46
C LEU A 108 -11.44 22.67 7.74
N SER A 109 -12.59 22.52 8.38
CA SER A 109 -13.76 21.91 7.75
C SER A 109 -14.54 22.95 6.94
N ALA A 110 -15.11 22.56 5.80
CA ALA A 110 -15.99 23.44 5.03
C ALA A 110 -17.35 23.66 5.73
N SER A 111 -17.77 22.73 6.60
CA SER A 111 -18.96 22.88 7.46
C SER A 111 -18.58 23.42 8.84
N GLU A 112 -19.25 24.50 9.25
CA GLU A 112 -19.11 25.05 10.61
C GLU A 112 -19.68 24.10 11.67
N ASP A 113 -20.77 23.37 11.37
CA ASP A 113 -21.31 22.35 12.29
C ASP A 113 -20.29 21.24 12.56
N HIS A 114 -19.60 20.79 11.50
CA HIS A 114 -18.52 19.83 11.65
C HIS A 114 -17.32 20.42 12.39
N LEU A 115 -16.99 21.69 12.16
CA LEU A 115 -15.94 22.40 12.87
C LEU A 115 -16.25 22.52 14.36
N LEU A 116 -17.48 22.86 14.73
CA LEU A 116 -17.95 22.91 16.11
C LEU A 116 -17.90 21.52 16.75
N ALA A 117 -18.40 20.49 16.06
CA ALA A 117 -18.32 19.12 16.57
C ALA A 117 -16.87 18.64 16.75
N ASN A 118 -15.96 18.99 15.83
CA ASN A 118 -14.60 18.48 15.81
C ASN A 118 -13.58 19.31 16.59
N LEU A 119 -13.77 20.63 16.70
CA LEU A 119 -12.86 21.57 17.37
C LEU A 119 -13.51 22.42 18.46
N GLU A 120 -14.85 22.39 18.63
CA GLU A 120 -15.61 23.29 19.54
C GLU A 120 -15.34 24.77 19.25
N ARG A 121 -15.25 25.11 17.96
CA ARG A 121 -14.97 26.47 17.49
C ARG A 121 -15.79 26.80 16.26
N THR A 122 -16.21 28.06 16.16
CA THR A 122 -16.77 28.64 14.94
C THR A 122 -15.65 29.00 13.96
N PHE A 123 -16.01 29.39 12.73
CA PHE A 123 -15.05 29.94 11.77
C PHE A 123 -14.37 31.21 12.29
N GLU A 124 -15.14 32.09 12.93
CA GLU A 124 -14.65 33.34 13.51
C GLU A 124 -13.53 33.07 14.55
N GLU A 125 -13.65 31.99 15.31
CA GLU A 125 -12.69 31.61 16.33
C GLU A 125 -11.50 30.78 15.77
N ALA A 126 -11.75 29.95 14.76
CA ALA A 126 -10.76 29.01 14.24
C ALA A 126 -9.86 29.60 13.14
N MET A 127 -10.41 30.44 12.25
CA MET A 127 -9.69 30.94 11.08
C MET A 127 -8.53 31.89 11.44
N PRO A 128 -8.69 32.91 12.31
CA PRO A 128 -7.59 33.83 12.62
C PRO A 128 -6.30 33.13 13.12
N PRO A 129 -6.33 32.29 14.18
CA PRO A 129 -5.11 31.63 14.65
C PRO A 129 -4.56 30.62 13.63
N LEU A 130 -5.42 29.96 12.85
CA LEU A 130 -4.95 29.07 11.79
C LEU A 130 -4.22 29.85 10.69
N GLY A 131 -4.73 31.02 10.30
CA GLY A 131 -4.10 31.89 9.33
C GLY A 131 -2.74 32.41 9.79
N ASP A 132 -2.58 32.74 11.07
CA ASP A 132 -1.30 33.13 11.65
C ASP A 132 -0.31 31.96 11.67
N LEU A 133 -0.77 30.75 12.00
CA LEU A 133 0.03 29.52 11.94
C LEU A 133 0.56 29.24 10.53
N VAL A 134 -0.31 29.34 9.52
CA VAL A 134 0.07 29.16 8.10
C VAL A 134 1.17 30.16 7.73
N LYS A 135 0.98 31.45 8.03
CA LYS A 135 1.97 32.50 7.75
C LYS A 135 3.31 32.24 8.45
N ARG A 136 3.28 31.88 9.75
CA ARG A 136 4.49 31.56 10.52
C ARG A 136 5.24 30.38 9.93
N ALA A 137 4.53 29.30 9.56
CA ALA A 137 5.14 28.13 8.93
C ALA A 137 5.80 28.49 7.58
N ARG A 138 5.14 29.32 6.76
CA ARG A 138 5.69 29.81 5.50
C ARG A 138 6.92 30.70 5.68
N GLN A 139 6.90 31.63 6.65
CA GLN A 139 8.06 32.45 7.00
C GLN A 139 9.24 31.61 7.46
N ALA A 140 8.97 30.48 8.12
CA ALA A 140 10.00 29.53 8.50
C ALA A 140 10.52 28.70 7.29
N GLY A 141 9.89 28.76 6.12
CA GLY A 141 10.28 27.98 4.93
C GLY A 141 9.64 26.59 4.83
N ILE A 142 8.61 26.29 5.65
CA ILE A 142 7.85 25.04 5.57
C ILE A 142 6.75 25.18 4.51
N ARG A 143 6.51 24.14 3.69
CA ARG A 143 5.37 24.13 2.76
C ARG A 143 4.07 23.83 3.52
N VAL A 144 2.96 24.40 3.10
CA VAL A 144 1.69 24.26 3.83
C VAL A 144 0.61 23.75 2.89
N ILE A 145 -0.01 22.64 3.26
CA ILE A 145 -1.20 22.09 2.63
C ILE A 145 -2.41 22.68 3.35
N GLY A 146 -3.19 23.50 2.66
CA GLY A 146 -4.49 23.95 3.13
C GLY A 146 -5.51 22.84 2.96
N CYS A 147 -5.92 22.18 4.05
CA CYS A 147 -6.84 21.06 4.00
C CYS A 147 -8.26 21.53 4.30
N ILE A 148 -9.14 21.36 3.32
CA ILE A 148 -10.57 21.61 3.41
C ILE A 148 -11.25 20.27 3.63
N GLY A 149 -11.54 19.94 4.89
CA GLY A 149 -12.37 18.79 5.26
C GLY A 149 -13.84 19.01 4.90
N THR A 150 -14.63 17.94 4.89
CA THR A 150 -16.05 17.96 4.50
C THR A 150 -16.30 18.66 3.16
N ALA A 151 -15.35 18.60 2.22
CA ALA A 151 -15.43 19.35 0.96
C ALA A 151 -16.53 18.82 0.04
N PHE A 152 -16.97 17.58 0.24
CA PHE A 152 -17.94 16.91 -0.64
C PHE A 152 -19.27 16.62 0.06
N GLY A 153 -19.43 17.04 1.30
CA GLY A 153 -20.57 16.72 2.14
C GLY A 153 -20.19 16.76 3.61
N CYS A 154 -21.19 16.98 4.46
CA CYS A 154 -21.05 17.01 5.90
C CYS A 154 -22.07 16.06 6.55
N PRO A 155 -21.64 15.20 7.49
CA PRO A 155 -22.54 14.28 8.18
C PRO A 155 -23.56 14.99 9.09
N LEU A 156 -23.36 16.28 9.36
CA LEU A 156 -24.21 17.10 10.24
C LEU A 156 -25.06 18.10 9.46
N ALA A 157 -24.41 18.88 8.58
CA ALA A 157 -25.06 19.94 7.81
C ALA A 157 -25.66 19.46 6.47
N GLY A 158 -25.28 18.25 6.02
CA GLY A 158 -25.63 17.74 4.70
C GLY A 158 -24.79 18.38 3.60
N GLU A 159 -25.45 19.00 2.63
CA GLU A 159 -24.78 19.56 1.44
C GLU A 159 -23.87 20.74 1.82
N VAL A 160 -22.65 20.72 1.29
CA VAL A 160 -21.67 21.81 1.44
C VAL A 160 -21.62 22.61 0.13
N PRO A 161 -21.93 23.92 0.14
CA PRO A 161 -21.91 24.75 -1.07
C PRO A 161 -20.52 24.82 -1.69
N ARG A 162 -20.43 24.80 -3.02
CA ARG A 162 -19.16 24.86 -3.76
C ARG A 162 -18.45 26.20 -3.54
N GLU A 163 -19.22 27.27 -3.44
CA GLU A 163 -18.74 28.61 -3.15
C GLU A 163 -17.94 28.65 -1.84
N LYS A 164 -18.31 27.82 -0.85
CA LYS A 164 -17.55 27.74 0.41
C LYS A 164 -16.17 27.12 0.21
N ILE A 165 -16.05 26.10 -0.65
CA ILE A 165 -14.76 25.49 -1.00
C ILE A 165 -13.86 26.50 -1.70
N ILE A 166 -14.43 27.31 -2.60
CA ILE A 166 -13.72 28.38 -3.32
C ILE A 166 -13.25 29.45 -2.32
N GLU A 167 -14.13 29.94 -1.44
CA GLU A 167 -13.82 30.94 -0.41
C GLU A 167 -12.67 30.48 0.49
N LEU A 168 -12.75 29.24 1.00
CA LEU A 168 -11.70 28.68 1.85
C LEU A 168 -10.39 28.49 1.10
N THR A 169 -10.45 28.15 -0.19
CA THR A 169 -9.26 28.03 -1.04
C THR A 169 -8.60 29.39 -1.25
N ASP A 170 -9.35 30.41 -1.66
CA ASP A 170 -8.87 31.80 -1.75
C ASP A 170 -8.23 32.25 -0.42
N TRP A 171 -8.89 31.93 0.71
CA TRP A 171 -8.38 32.24 2.04
C TRP A 171 -7.05 31.54 2.36
N TYR A 172 -6.94 30.22 2.13
CA TYR A 172 -5.71 29.47 2.39
C TYR A 172 -4.53 30.00 1.55
N LEU A 173 -4.78 30.28 0.27
CA LEU A 173 -3.78 30.82 -0.65
C LEU A 173 -3.32 32.22 -0.21
N ASP A 174 -4.24 33.09 0.21
CA ASP A 174 -3.91 34.40 0.79
C ASP A 174 -3.03 34.30 2.04
N LYS A 175 -3.22 33.27 2.88
CA LYS A 175 -2.33 33.02 4.04
C LYS A 175 -1.00 32.39 3.66
N GLY A 176 -0.85 31.91 2.44
CA GLY A 176 0.39 31.38 1.88
C GLY A 176 0.46 29.86 1.76
N ALA A 177 -0.67 29.15 1.82
CA ALA A 177 -0.70 27.72 1.49
C ALA A 177 -0.10 27.47 0.09
N THR A 178 0.69 26.40 -0.03
CA THR A 178 1.38 26.02 -1.26
C THR A 178 0.59 25.05 -2.12
N SER A 179 -0.36 24.34 -1.49
CA SER A 179 -1.25 23.38 -2.14
C SER A 179 -2.55 23.29 -1.35
N ILE A 180 -3.59 22.74 -1.99
CA ILE A 180 -4.93 22.65 -1.42
C ILE A 180 -5.40 21.20 -1.45
N MET A 181 -5.76 20.67 -0.29
CA MET A 181 -6.31 19.33 -0.15
C MET A 181 -7.83 19.40 0.00
N LEU A 182 -8.55 18.67 -0.84
CA LEU A 182 -9.99 18.52 -0.75
C LEU A 182 -10.31 17.16 -0.14
N GLY A 183 -10.80 17.19 1.10
CA GLY A 183 -11.07 15.99 1.89
C GLY A 183 -12.54 15.59 1.88
N ASP A 184 -12.84 14.39 1.38
CA ASP A 184 -14.09 13.69 1.63
C ASP A 184 -14.04 12.97 2.99
N THR A 185 -14.11 13.76 4.06
CA THR A 185 -13.84 13.31 5.45
C THR A 185 -14.73 12.16 5.91
N THR A 186 -15.93 12.04 5.37
CA THR A 186 -16.91 11.02 5.78
C THR A 186 -17.29 10.06 4.66
N GLY A 187 -16.66 10.13 3.49
CA GLY A 187 -16.97 9.24 2.36
C GLY A 187 -18.37 9.50 1.80
N GLU A 188 -18.73 10.77 1.58
CA GLU A 188 -20.01 11.24 1.02
C GLU A 188 -19.91 11.62 -0.46
N ALA A 189 -18.68 11.77 -0.98
CA ALA A 189 -18.47 12.16 -2.36
C ALA A 189 -18.93 11.06 -3.34
N ASN A 190 -19.29 11.51 -4.54
CA ASN A 190 -19.53 10.63 -5.68
C ASN A 190 -18.75 11.10 -6.93
N PRO A 191 -18.50 10.20 -7.91
CA PRO A 191 -17.61 10.52 -9.04
C PRO A 191 -18.07 11.71 -9.89
N LYS A 192 -19.38 11.96 -9.99
CA LYS A 192 -19.91 13.12 -10.72
C LYS A 192 -19.53 14.41 -10.01
N GLN A 193 -19.82 14.49 -8.72
CA GLN A 193 -19.49 15.65 -7.89
C GLN A 193 -17.97 15.91 -7.87
N VAL A 194 -17.16 14.87 -7.74
CA VAL A 194 -15.69 14.98 -7.75
C VAL A 194 -15.18 15.64 -9.03
N ARG A 195 -15.64 15.18 -10.20
CA ARG A 195 -15.26 15.81 -11.48
C ARG A 195 -15.67 17.26 -11.56
N GLU A 196 -16.91 17.57 -11.17
CA GLU A 196 -17.44 18.94 -11.23
C GLU A 196 -16.66 19.89 -10.30
N VAL A 197 -16.36 19.45 -9.07
CA VAL A 197 -15.58 20.23 -8.10
C VAL A 197 -14.15 20.45 -8.62
N PHE A 198 -13.41 19.40 -8.99
CA PHE A 198 -12.03 19.58 -9.45
C PHE A 198 -11.93 20.37 -10.75
N ALA A 199 -12.86 20.20 -11.69
CA ALA A 199 -12.91 21.00 -12.91
C ALA A 199 -13.07 22.50 -12.58
N GLN A 200 -14.00 22.84 -11.69
CA GLN A 200 -14.23 24.22 -11.26
C GLN A 200 -13.02 24.80 -10.51
N MET A 201 -12.44 24.02 -9.59
CA MET A 201 -11.29 24.45 -8.79
C MET A 201 -10.06 24.70 -9.67
N LYS A 202 -9.79 23.85 -10.66
CA LYS A 202 -8.68 24.04 -11.60
C LYS A 202 -8.87 25.24 -12.53
N ASP A 203 -10.11 25.52 -12.94
CA ASP A 203 -10.43 26.69 -13.75
C ASP A 203 -10.25 27.99 -12.96
N ARG A 204 -10.74 28.02 -11.71
CA ARG A 204 -10.68 29.20 -10.84
C ARG A 204 -9.27 29.48 -10.30
N PHE A 205 -8.47 28.44 -10.08
CA PHE A 205 -7.15 28.51 -9.45
C PHE A 205 -6.07 27.84 -10.33
N PRO A 206 -5.79 28.41 -11.52
CA PRO A 206 -4.80 27.84 -12.41
C PRO A 206 -3.42 27.87 -11.75
N GLY A 207 -2.73 26.73 -11.76
CA GLY A 207 -1.38 26.58 -11.19
C GLY A 207 -1.33 26.22 -9.70
N VAL A 208 -2.48 26.01 -9.05
CA VAL A 208 -2.52 25.45 -7.69
C VAL A 208 -2.45 23.93 -7.76
N ASP A 209 -1.55 23.35 -6.97
CA ASP A 209 -1.50 21.90 -6.76
C ASP A 209 -2.65 21.48 -5.83
N PHE A 210 -3.52 20.61 -6.34
CA PHE A 210 -4.62 20.04 -5.59
C PHE A 210 -4.30 18.60 -5.16
N VAL A 211 -4.65 18.27 -3.91
CA VAL A 211 -4.57 16.93 -3.33
C VAL A 211 -5.97 16.34 -3.21
N ALA A 212 -6.17 15.16 -3.78
CA ALA A 212 -7.40 14.39 -3.64
C ALA A 212 -7.30 13.45 -2.43
N HIS A 213 -8.17 13.64 -1.45
CA HIS A 213 -8.21 12.81 -0.24
C HIS A 213 -9.62 12.27 -0.04
N PHE A 214 -9.79 10.96 -0.23
CA PHE A 214 -11.09 10.32 -0.18
C PHE A 214 -11.13 9.22 0.88
N HIS A 215 -12.18 9.26 1.69
CA HIS A 215 -12.55 8.12 2.52
C HIS A 215 -13.44 7.14 1.76
N ASP A 216 -13.33 5.86 2.09
CA ASP A 216 -14.08 4.77 1.46
C ASP A 216 -15.27 4.27 2.31
N THR A 217 -15.75 5.10 3.23
CA THR A 217 -16.88 4.83 4.14
C THR A 217 -18.12 4.26 3.42
N ARG A 218 -18.34 4.63 2.15
CA ARG A 218 -19.48 4.20 1.33
C ARG A 218 -19.08 3.48 0.03
N GLY A 219 -17.86 2.96 -0.05
CA GLY A 219 -17.38 2.20 -1.23
C GLY A 219 -17.16 3.06 -2.47
N MET A 220 -16.86 4.36 -2.30
CA MET A 220 -16.68 5.33 -3.39
C MET A 220 -15.23 5.79 -3.54
N GLY A 221 -14.31 5.41 -2.67
CA GLY A 221 -12.93 5.91 -2.60
C GLY A 221 -12.16 5.76 -3.91
N LEU A 222 -12.11 4.54 -4.47
CA LEU A 222 -11.45 4.30 -5.76
C LEU A 222 -12.17 4.97 -6.95
N ALA A 223 -13.51 4.98 -6.94
CA ALA A 223 -14.29 5.62 -8.00
C ALA A 223 -14.10 7.15 -8.00
N ASN A 224 -14.01 7.76 -6.83
CA ASN A 224 -13.71 9.17 -6.63
C ASN A 224 -12.26 9.49 -6.99
N THR A 225 -11.32 8.61 -6.65
CA THR A 225 -9.91 8.70 -7.09
C THR A 225 -9.82 8.70 -8.62
N LEU A 226 -10.51 7.78 -9.28
CA LEU A 226 -10.61 7.73 -10.75
C LEU A 226 -11.21 9.02 -11.33
N ALA A 227 -12.25 9.57 -10.72
CA ALA A 227 -12.82 10.85 -11.13
C ALA A 227 -11.82 12.01 -11.01
N ALA A 228 -11.04 12.07 -9.92
CA ALA A 228 -9.99 13.07 -9.76
C ALA A 228 -8.85 12.88 -10.78
N LEU A 229 -8.45 11.64 -11.07
CA LEU A 229 -7.49 11.32 -12.14
C LEU A 229 -7.99 11.82 -13.51
N GLN A 230 -9.28 11.65 -13.81
CA GLN A 230 -9.88 12.12 -15.06
C GLN A 230 -9.88 13.64 -15.21
N GLU A 231 -9.80 14.38 -14.11
CA GLU A 231 -9.61 15.84 -14.11
C GLU A 231 -8.12 16.25 -14.03
N GLY A 232 -7.20 15.29 -14.13
CA GLY A 232 -5.76 15.53 -14.17
C GLY A 232 -5.16 15.89 -12.82
N ILE A 233 -5.72 15.38 -11.71
CA ILE A 233 -5.13 15.50 -10.37
C ILE A 233 -4.01 14.48 -10.23
N VAL A 234 -2.85 14.93 -9.74
CA VAL A 234 -1.62 14.12 -9.63
C VAL A 234 -1.22 13.77 -8.20
N LEU A 235 -1.80 14.42 -7.20
CA LEU A 235 -1.55 14.17 -5.78
C LEU A 235 -2.77 13.48 -5.17
N HIS A 236 -2.58 12.26 -4.67
CA HIS A 236 -3.64 11.45 -4.08
C HIS A 236 -3.19 10.93 -2.72
N ASP A 237 -4.07 11.01 -1.73
CA ASP A 237 -3.83 10.44 -0.41
C ASP A 237 -4.49 9.06 -0.31
N SER A 238 -3.80 8.14 0.36
CA SER A 238 -4.32 6.82 0.68
C SER A 238 -3.74 6.31 1.99
N SER A 239 -4.29 5.22 2.52
CA SER A 239 -3.79 4.59 3.73
C SER A 239 -3.75 3.08 3.58
N PHE A 240 -2.68 2.43 4.04
CA PHE A 240 -2.60 0.97 4.07
C PHE A 240 -3.81 0.35 4.75
N GLY A 241 -4.36 -0.70 4.14
CA GLY A 241 -5.52 -1.42 4.61
C GLY A 241 -6.78 -0.58 4.75
N GLY A 242 -6.85 0.57 4.07
CA GLY A 242 -7.96 1.52 4.16
C GLY A 242 -8.11 2.15 5.55
N MET A 243 -7.04 2.19 6.35
CA MET A 243 -7.11 2.69 7.72
C MET A 243 -7.41 4.18 7.79
N GLY A 244 -8.11 4.60 8.85
CA GLY A 244 -8.35 5.99 9.20
C GLY A 244 -9.74 6.20 9.77
N GLY A 245 -10.26 7.41 9.63
CA GLY A 245 -11.58 7.79 10.14
C GLY A 245 -11.49 8.81 11.26
N GLN A 246 -12.62 9.09 11.91
CA GLN A 246 -12.71 10.16 12.91
C GLN A 246 -11.74 9.87 14.08
N PRO A 247 -10.95 10.86 14.51
CA PRO A 247 -10.06 10.73 15.65
C PRO A 247 -10.72 10.06 16.87
N ALA A 248 -9.97 9.21 17.57
CA ALA A 248 -10.36 8.59 18.84
C ALA A 248 -10.33 9.62 19.99
N THR A 249 -11.15 10.66 19.86
CA THR A 249 -11.33 11.70 20.87
C THR A 249 -12.53 11.37 21.74
N ARG A 250 -12.70 12.09 22.86
CA ARG A 250 -13.90 11.98 23.72
C ARG A 250 -15.19 12.48 23.06
N ARG A 251 -15.12 12.91 21.81
CA ARG A 251 -16.22 13.58 21.12
C ARG A 251 -17.17 12.53 20.51
N PRO A 252 -18.48 12.84 20.39
CA PRO A 252 -19.42 11.93 19.76
C PRO A 252 -18.98 11.55 18.35
N LYS A 253 -19.08 10.25 18.02
CA LYS A 253 -18.85 9.79 16.65
C LYS A 253 -20.00 10.25 15.76
N TYR A 254 -19.68 10.92 14.66
CA TYR A 254 -20.66 11.39 13.66
C TYR A 254 -20.84 10.42 12.48
N HIS A 255 -20.15 9.28 12.51
CA HIS A 255 -20.40 8.14 11.62
C HIS A 255 -20.38 6.83 12.44
N LYS A 256 -21.01 5.78 11.90
CA LYS A 256 -21.04 4.43 12.49
C LYS A 256 -20.69 3.42 11.40
N GLY A 257 -19.99 2.34 11.78
CA GLY A 257 -19.62 1.26 10.86
C GLY A 257 -18.26 1.49 10.19
N PHE A 258 -18.12 1.03 8.95
CA PHE A 258 -16.89 1.18 8.16
C PHE A 258 -16.56 2.64 7.96
N ALA A 259 -15.31 3.00 8.23
CA ALA A 259 -14.75 4.31 7.97
C ALA A 259 -13.24 4.17 7.77
N GLY A 260 -12.69 5.06 6.98
CA GLY A 260 -11.26 5.06 6.70
C GLY A 260 -10.97 5.60 5.31
N ASN A 261 -9.68 5.71 5.02
CA ASN A 261 -9.19 6.23 3.76
C ASN A 261 -9.39 5.23 2.63
N THR A 262 -9.25 5.70 1.40
CA THR A 262 -9.07 4.80 0.25
C THR A 262 -7.83 3.94 0.48
N CYS A 263 -7.98 2.62 0.27
CA CYS A 263 -6.91 1.65 0.49
C CYS A 263 -5.75 1.88 -0.49
N THR A 264 -4.53 1.99 0.05
CA THR A 264 -3.31 2.18 -0.75
C THR A 264 -3.09 1.02 -1.72
N GLU A 265 -3.22 -0.21 -1.23
CA GLU A 265 -2.96 -1.41 -2.00
C GLU A 265 -3.90 -1.50 -3.22
N ASP A 266 -5.19 -1.27 -3.00
CA ASP A 266 -6.20 -1.31 -4.06
C ASP A 266 -6.05 -0.12 -5.03
N MET A 267 -5.65 1.05 -4.53
CA MET A 267 -5.37 2.23 -5.36
C MET A 267 -4.16 2.00 -6.27
N VAL A 268 -3.07 1.45 -5.73
CA VAL A 268 -1.87 1.14 -6.50
C VAL A 268 -2.17 0.09 -7.56
N LEU A 269 -2.91 -0.98 -7.20
CA LEU A 269 -3.36 -1.98 -8.18
C LEU A 269 -4.15 -1.32 -9.31
N MET A 270 -5.18 -0.51 -8.99
CA MET A 270 -5.99 0.17 -9.99
C MET A 270 -5.13 1.04 -10.92
N MET A 271 -4.20 1.83 -10.37
CA MET A 271 -3.34 2.71 -11.14
C MET A 271 -2.38 1.93 -12.05
N GLU A 272 -1.75 0.87 -11.53
CA GLU A 272 -0.85 0.01 -12.30
C GLU A 272 -1.59 -0.67 -13.47
N GLU A 273 -2.77 -1.22 -13.22
CA GLU A 273 -3.63 -1.86 -14.22
C GLU A 273 -4.14 -0.88 -15.29
N MET A 274 -4.30 0.40 -14.92
CA MET A 274 -4.63 1.47 -15.84
C MET A 274 -3.42 2.02 -16.61
N GLY A 275 -2.21 1.53 -16.34
CA GLY A 275 -0.97 2.02 -16.95
C GLY A 275 -0.48 3.36 -16.40
N ILE A 276 -0.94 3.76 -15.21
CA ILE A 276 -0.53 4.99 -14.52
C ILE A 276 0.69 4.68 -13.66
N GLN A 277 1.75 5.45 -13.83
CA GLN A 277 2.99 5.28 -13.07
C GLN A 277 2.84 5.85 -11.65
N THR A 278 3.02 5.01 -10.64
CA THR A 278 3.11 5.43 -9.23
C THR A 278 4.57 5.43 -8.74
N GLY A 279 5.42 4.60 -9.34
CA GLY A 279 6.79 4.34 -8.88
C GLY A 279 6.85 3.29 -7.75
N LEU A 280 5.75 2.61 -7.49
CA LEU A 280 5.62 1.54 -6.50
C LEU A 280 5.48 0.18 -7.20
N ASN A 281 5.85 -0.90 -6.52
CA ASN A 281 5.58 -2.26 -6.95
C ASN A 281 4.42 -2.83 -6.11
N ILE A 282 3.38 -3.36 -6.76
CA ILE A 282 2.19 -3.84 -6.06
C ILE A 282 2.47 -4.94 -5.03
N GLU A 283 3.43 -5.84 -5.25
CA GLU A 283 3.76 -6.91 -4.31
C GLU A 283 4.38 -6.33 -3.02
N ASP A 284 5.35 -5.43 -3.17
CA ASP A 284 5.96 -4.69 -2.04
C ASP A 284 4.92 -3.87 -1.24
N VAL A 285 3.95 -3.27 -1.94
CA VAL A 285 2.85 -2.53 -1.32
C VAL A 285 1.93 -3.47 -0.54
N MET A 286 1.57 -4.63 -1.11
CA MET A 286 0.74 -5.63 -0.42
C MET A 286 1.42 -6.19 0.84
N GLU A 287 2.71 -6.53 0.76
CA GLU A 287 3.47 -6.99 1.93
C GLU A 287 3.48 -5.93 3.05
N THR A 288 3.60 -4.65 2.68
CA THR A 288 3.57 -3.55 3.64
C THR A 288 2.17 -3.34 4.22
N GLY A 289 1.11 -3.57 3.44
CA GLY A 289 -0.27 -3.64 3.92
C GLY A 289 -0.49 -4.76 4.95
N LEU A 290 0.10 -5.95 4.72
CA LEU A 290 0.06 -7.06 5.69
C LEU A 290 0.85 -6.74 6.97
N MET A 291 1.98 -6.02 6.85
CA MET A 291 2.73 -5.51 8.00
C MET A 291 1.91 -4.49 8.82
N ALA A 292 1.20 -3.58 8.16
CA ALA A 292 0.26 -2.66 8.81
C ALA A 292 -0.83 -3.42 9.60
N GLU A 293 -1.40 -4.45 8.99
CA GLU A 293 -2.39 -5.32 9.61
C GLU A 293 -1.87 -6.05 10.85
N GLU A 294 -0.67 -6.64 10.76
CA GLU A 294 0.00 -7.26 11.91
C GLU A 294 0.19 -6.25 13.06
N PHE A 295 0.57 -5.02 12.72
CA PHE A 295 0.82 -3.98 13.71
C PHE A 295 -0.44 -3.54 14.43
N CYS A 296 -1.56 -3.46 13.73
CA CYS A 296 -2.87 -3.15 14.28
C CYS A 296 -3.53 -4.35 14.99
N GLY A 297 -3.06 -5.57 14.75
CA GLY A 297 -3.58 -6.77 15.40
C GLY A 297 -4.99 -7.17 14.95
N ARG A 298 -5.43 -6.69 13.77
CA ARG A 298 -6.75 -6.99 13.19
C ARG A 298 -6.68 -6.96 11.67
N THR A 299 -7.52 -7.76 11.02
CA THR A 299 -7.71 -7.73 9.57
C THR A 299 -8.09 -6.33 9.09
N LEU A 300 -7.37 -5.83 8.08
CA LEU A 300 -7.64 -4.57 7.40
C LEU A 300 -8.37 -4.78 6.06
N LEU A 301 -8.73 -3.69 5.38
CA LEU A 301 -9.68 -3.69 4.26
C LEU A 301 -9.04 -3.77 2.85
N GLY A 302 -7.76 -4.12 2.74
CA GLY A 302 -7.12 -4.21 1.42
C GLY A 302 -7.61 -5.42 0.63
N HIS A 303 -8.43 -5.21 -0.41
CA HIS A 303 -8.96 -6.31 -1.22
C HIS A 303 -7.84 -7.10 -1.90
N VAL A 304 -6.89 -6.40 -2.52
CA VAL A 304 -5.77 -7.01 -3.24
C VAL A 304 -4.83 -7.78 -2.32
N THR A 305 -4.69 -7.38 -1.05
CA THR A 305 -3.89 -8.16 -0.07
C THR A 305 -4.47 -9.56 0.16
N ARG A 306 -5.75 -9.77 -0.16
CA ARG A 306 -6.43 -11.06 -0.04
C ARG A 306 -6.57 -11.78 -1.37
N SER A 307 -6.80 -11.05 -2.46
CA SER A 307 -7.02 -11.66 -3.77
C SER A 307 -5.73 -11.90 -4.57
N GLY A 308 -4.63 -11.25 -4.19
CA GLY A 308 -3.44 -11.16 -5.01
C GLY A 308 -3.58 -10.14 -6.14
N PRO A 309 -2.46 -9.76 -6.80
CA PRO A 309 -2.47 -8.84 -7.93
C PRO A 309 -3.10 -9.45 -9.19
N VAL A 310 -3.49 -8.61 -10.15
CA VAL A 310 -4.02 -9.08 -11.45
C VAL A 310 -2.89 -9.71 -12.26
N ARG A 311 -3.16 -10.88 -12.85
CA ARG A 311 -2.20 -11.59 -13.70
C ARG A 311 -2.62 -11.59 -15.16
N HIS A 312 -1.95 -10.76 -15.95
CA HIS A 312 -2.15 -10.76 -17.40
C HIS A 312 -1.48 -11.99 -18.05
N ARG A 313 -2.23 -12.72 -18.88
CA ARG A 313 -1.61 -13.69 -19.81
C ARG A 313 -0.78 -12.90 -20.83
N SER A 314 0.52 -13.18 -20.90
CA SER A 314 1.39 -12.55 -21.88
C SER A 314 0.86 -12.75 -23.32
N PRO A 315 0.75 -11.71 -24.15
CA PRO A 315 0.36 -11.83 -25.56
C PRO A 315 1.46 -12.42 -26.45
N ARG A 316 2.65 -12.70 -25.90
CA ARG A 316 3.74 -13.36 -26.61
C ARG A 316 3.66 -14.88 -26.39
N PRO A 317 3.72 -15.71 -27.45
CA PRO A 317 3.99 -17.14 -27.28
C PRO A 317 5.26 -17.31 -26.43
N LEU A 318 5.26 -18.24 -25.48
CA LEU A 318 6.40 -18.53 -24.59
C LEU A 318 7.67 -18.74 -25.41
N SER A 319 8.50 -17.71 -25.52
CA SER A 319 9.90 -17.82 -25.91
C SER A 319 10.71 -17.98 -24.64
N LEU A 320 11.44 -19.09 -24.54
CA LEU A 320 12.18 -19.54 -23.36
C LEU A 320 13.35 -18.68 -22.82
N PRO A 321 13.83 -17.57 -23.43
CA PRO A 321 14.80 -16.73 -22.74
C PRO A 321 14.09 -15.61 -21.98
N VAL A 322 14.02 -15.79 -20.65
CA VAL A 322 13.74 -14.86 -19.53
C VAL A 322 12.61 -15.41 -18.65
N LEU A 323 12.90 -16.53 -17.99
CA LEU A 323 12.29 -16.87 -16.71
C LEU A 323 12.89 -15.93 -15.66
N ARG A 324 12.12 -14.97 -15.15
CA ARG A 324 12.45 -14.30 -13.89
C ARG A 324 12.02 -15.20 -12.72
N PRO A 325 12.77 -15.26 -11.61
CA PRO A 325 12.27 -15.82 -10.36
C PRO A 325 10.97 -15.08 -9.95
N GLY A 326 9.92 -15.80 -9.55
CA GLY A 326 8.68 -15.23 -9.00
C GLY A 326 7.42 -15.30 -9.89
N GLY A 327 7.48 -15.80 -11.12
CA GLY A 327 6.28 -15.98 -11.94
C GLY A 327 5.43 -17.20 -11.55
N GLU A 328 4.15 -17.01 -11.23
CA GLU A 328 3.21 -18.13 -11.08
C GLU A 328 2.91 -18.83 -12.41
N ILE A 329 3.28 -20.11 -12.47
CA ILE A 329 2.75 -21.08 -13.43
C ILE A 329 1.52 -21.73 -12.77
N ALA A 330 0.39 -21.71 -13.47
CA ALA A 330 -0.84 -22.37 -13.04
C ALA A 330 -0.65 -23.88 -12.77
N PRO A 331 -1.38 -24.45 -11.80
CA PRO A 331 -1.11 -25.75 -11.20
C PRO A 331 -1.43 -26.91 -12.13
N ALA A 332 -0.39 -27.44 -12.79
CA ALA A 332 -0.24 -28.85 -13.18
C ALA A 332 1.11 -29.03 -13.87
N LEU A 333 2.21 -29.07 -13.11
CA LEU A 333 3.44 -29.66 -13.61
C LEU A 333 3.24 -31.18 -13.63
N LEU A 334 2.74 -31.68 -14.75
CA LEU A 334 2.75 -33.10 -15.09
C LEU A 334 4.22 -33.51 -15.30
N PHE A 335 4.87 -33.98 -14.24
CA PHE A 335 6.21 -34.55 -14.33
C PHE A 335 6.11 -35.96 -14.93
N ALA A 336 6.18 -36.06 -16.26
CA ALA A 336 6.32 -37.34 -16.96
C ALA A 336 7.81 -37.69 -17.13
N GLY A 337 8.32 -38.63 -16.32
CA GLY A 337 9.66 -39.21 -16.45
C GLY A 337 9.61 -40.64 -17.00
N LYS A 338 10.60 -41.04 -17.82
CA LYS A 338 10.72 -42.41 -18.34
C LYS A 338 12.08 -42.96 -17.91
N VAL A 339 12.09 -43.86 -16.94
CA VAL A 339 13.33 -44.48 -16.44
C VAL A 339 13.46 -45.89 -17.02
N LYS A 340 14.57 -46.15 -17.74
CA LYS A 340 14.86 -47.46 -18.36
C LYS A 340 15.44 -48.49 -17.38
N GLU A 341 15.88 -48.07 -16.20
CA GLU A 341 16.56 -48.91 -15.20
C GLU A 341 15.61 -49.35 -14.09
N LYS A 342 15.82 -50.56 -13.54
CA LYS A 342 15.13 -51.03 -12.34
C LYS A 342 15.68 -50.31 -11.10
N LEU A 343 15.08 -49.18 -10.76
CA LEU A 343 15.32 -48.47 -9.49
C LEU A 343 14.13 -48.68 -8.56
N SER A 344 14.37 -48.69 -7.25
CA SER A 344 13.33 -48.83 -6.22
C SER A 344 13.57 -47.88 -5.05
N GLY A 345 12.50 -47.51 -4.34
CA GLY A 345 12.57 -46.63 -3.17
C GLY A 345 13.05 -45.21 -3.50
N GLN A 346 13.86 -44.64 -2.62
CA GLN A 346 14.33 -43.24 -2.65
C GLN A 346 15.14 -42.89 -3.92
N ALA A 347 15.92 -43.84 -4.43
CA ALA A 347 16.74 -43.63 -5.63
C ALA A 347 15.91 -43.45 -6.92
N LEU A 348 14.74 -44.09 -7.00
CA LEU A 348 13.82 -43.90 -8.12
C LEU A 348 13.19 -42.50 -8.06
N VAL A 349 12.78 -42.06 -6.87
CA VAL A 349 12.17 -40.74 -6.65
C VAL A 349 13.15 -39.62 -6.99
N GLU A 350 14.40 -39.72 -6.51
CA GLU A 350 15.47 -38.77 -6.83
C GLU A 350 15.74 -38.68 -8.34
N LYS A 351 15.91 -39.82 -9.01
CA LYS A 351 16.22 -39.83 -10.45
C LYS A 351 15.06 -39.26 -11.29
N VAL A 352 13.82 -39.59 -10.94
CA VAL A 352 12.63 -39.09 -11.64
C VAL A 352 12.49 -37.57 -11.48
N ILE A 353 12.63 -37.05 -10.27
CA ILE A 353 12.58 -35.60 -10.01
C ILE A 353 13.69 -34.90 -10.79
N ARG A 354 14.92 -35.45 -10.76
CA ARG A 354 16.06 -34.90 -11.51
C ARG A 354 15.82 -34.90 -13.01
N GLU A 355 15.37 -36.00 -13.60
CA GLU A 355 15.12 -36.09 -15.05
C GLU A 355 13.98 -35.15 -15.48
N ALA A 356 12.94 -35.02 -14.67
CA ALA A 356 11.80 -34.17 -15.01
C ALA A 356 12.14 -32.67 -14.88
N LEU A 357 12.98 -32.29 -13.92
CA LEU A 357 13.56 -30.95 -13.80
C LEU A 357 14.58 -30.66 -14.92
N ALA A 358 15.44 -31.63 -15.25
CA ALA A 358 16.48 -31.48 -16.29
C ALA A 358 15.91 -31.17 -17.68
N LYS A 359 14.65 -31.55 -17.96
CA LYS A 359 13.95 -31.21 -19.21
C LYS A 359 13.72 -29.73 -19.40
N ASN A 360 13.63 -28.97 -18.32
CA ASN A 360 13.25 -27.56 -18.34
C ASN A 360 14.35 -26.65 -17.76
N TRP A 361 15.31 -27.21 -17.01
CA TRP A 361 16.41 -26.47 -16.39
C TRP A 361 17.75 -27.22 -16.48
N PRO A 362 18.89 -26.53 -16.69
CA PRO A 362 20.21 -27.13 -16.56
C PRO A 362 20.53 -27.39 -15.08
N LEU A 363 20.74 -28.65 -14.71
CA LEU A 363 20.98 -29.06 -13.32
C LEU A 363 22.47 -29.37 -13.06
N PRO A 364 23.04 -28.97 -11.90
CA PRO A 364 24.37 -29.40 -11.49
C PRO A 364 24.44 -30.91 -11.21
N GLU A 365 25.54 -31.54 -11.61
CA GLU A 365 25.77 -32.98 -11.36
C GLU A 365 25.78 -33.34 -9.87
N ASN A 366 26.19 -32.40 -9.00
CA ASN A 366 26.35 -32.59 -7.57
C ASN A 366 25.14 -32.18 -6.70
N LEU A 367 24.01 -31.76 -7.30
CA LEU A 367 22.76 -31.53 -6.56
C LEU A 367 22.39 -32.80 -5.77
N LYS A 368 21.83 -32.71 -4.56
CA LYS A 368 21.39 -33.90 -3.79
C LYS A 368 19.89 -33.82 -3.54
N ILE A 369 19.14 -34.88 -3.85
CA ILE A 369 17.68 -34.93 -3.68
C ILE A 369 17.34 -36.08 -2.74
N PHE A 370 16.86 -35.76 -1.53
CA PHE A 370 16.47 -36.77 -0.55
C PHE A 370 14.95 -36.92 -0.51
N ALA A 371 14.43 -38.15 -0.47
CA ALA A 371 12.98 -38.41 -0.35
C ALA A 371 12.45 -38.25 1.09
N ASP A 372 13.31 -37.80 2.01
CA ASP A 372 13.09 -37.82 3.45
C ASP A 372 13.55 -36.47 4.05
N GLY A 373 13.17 -35.38 3.40
CA GLY A 373 12.90 -34.11 4.07
C GLY A 373 14.05 -33.31 4.68
N VAL A 374 15.33 -33.44 4.30
CA VAL A 374 16.36 -32.43 4.63
C VAL A 374 17.44 -32.34 3.53
N VAL A 375 17.68 -31.13 2.99
CA VAL A 375 18.92 -30.77 2.29
C VAL A 375 19.64 -29.73 3.18
N GLU A 376 20.89 -29.99 3.55
CA GLU A 376 21.72 -29.06 4.34
C GLU A 376 22.12 -27.82 3.53
N ARG A 377 22.24 -26.68 4.23
CA ARG A 377 22.69 -25.39 3.67
C ARG A 377 24.15 -25.48 3.22
N GLU A 378 24.42 -25.37 1.93
CA GLU A 378 25.74 -25.00 1.42
C GLU A 378 25.72 -23.59 0.82
N LYS A 379 26.81 -22.84 1.02
CA LYS A 379 27.07 -21.56 0.34
C LYS A 379 27.84 -21.85 -0.95
N PHE A 380 27.30 -21.44 -2.10
CA PHE A 380 28.00 -21.52 -3.38
C PHE A 380 28.14 -20.12 -4.00
N GLY A 381 29.38 -19.64 -4.12
CA GLY A 381 29.69 -18.40 -4.86
C GLY A 381 28.97 -17.13 -4.40
N GLY A 382 28.41 -17.10 -3.18
CA GLY A 382 27.72 -15.93 -2.63
C GLY A 382 26.30 -15.67 -3.15
N ARG A 383 25.60 -16.67 -3.71
CA ARG A 383 24.18 -16.54 -4.11
C ARG A 383 23.33 -17.68 -3.54
N ASP A 384 22.06 -17.38 -3.27
CA ASP A 384 21.12 -18.32 -2.65
C ASP A 384 20.51 -19.30 -3.68
N LEU A 385 20.32 -20.56 -3.24
CA LEU A 385 19.81 -21.69 -4.03
C LEU A 385 18.30 -21.89 -3.83
N LEU A 386 17.64 -22.42 -4.87
CA LEU A 386 16.26 -22.91 -4.82
C LEU A 386 16.19 -24.15 -3.90
N ILE A 387 15.47 -24.07 -2.79
CA ILE A 387 15.24 -25.21 -1.88
C ILE A 387 13.78 -25.61 -1.98
N THR A 388 13.50 -26.83 -2.44
CA THR A 388 12.14 -27.40 -2.49
C THR A 388 12.03 -28.58 -1.55
N ARG A 389 11.07 -28.55 -0.62
CA ARG A 389 10.79 -29.62 0.36
C ARG A 389 9.55 -30.39 -0.05
N PHE A 390 9.67 -31.71 -0.07
CA PHE A 390 8.56 -32.62 -0.34
C PHE A 390 8.35 -33.55 0.85
N LYS A 391 7.09 -33.93 1.11
CA LYS A 391 6.72 -35.02 1.99
C LYS A 391 5.99 -36.08 1.18
N VAL A 392 6.45 -37.33 1.27
CA VAL A 392 5.77 -38.45 0.61
C VAL A 392 4.52 -38.78 1.42
N LEU A 393 3.33 -38.67 0.81
CA LEU A 393 2.07 -39.03 1.45
C LEU A 393 1.68 -40.49 1.17
N ALA A 394 1.90 -40.97 -0.06
CA ALA A 394 1.61 -42.34 -0.46
C ALA A 394 2.52 -42.78 -1.61
N LEU A 395 2.87 -44.07 -1.63
CA LEU A 395 3.73 -44.68 -2.65
C LEU A 395 3.20 -46.09 -2.97
N GLU A 396 2.54 -46.27 -4.10
CA GLU A 396 2.01 -47.57 -4.51
C GLU A 396 3.07 -48.40 -5.22
N LYS A 397 3.53 -49.49 -4.56
CA LYS A 397 4.54 -50.40 -5.10
C LYS A 397 4.12 -51.14 -6.38
N SER A 398 2.83 -51.28 -6.65
CA SER A 398 2.28 -52.08 -7.75
C SER A 398 1.70 -51.27 -8.92
N GLY A 399 1.46 -49.97 -8.73
CA GLY A 399 0.63 -49.19 -9.65
C GLY A 399 1.34 -48.04 -10.34
N GLY A 400 2.58 -47.74 -9.96
CA GLY A 400 3.26 -46.61 -10.56
C GLY A 400 2.58 -45.29 -10.18
N GLU A 401 2.16 -45.10 -8.93
CA GLU A 401 1.69 -43.80 -8.47
C GLU A 401 2.42 -43.37 -7.19
N ALA A 402 2.77 -42.09 -7.11
CA ALA A 402 3.31 -41.48 -5.89
C ALA A 402 2.61 -40.14 -5.63
N THR A 403 2.14 -39.93 -4.41
CA THR A 403 1.54 -38.66 -3.99
C THR A 403 2.52 -37.95 -3.07
N LEU A 404 2.92 -36.75 -3.46
CA LEU A 404 3.84 -35.90 -2.73
C LEU A 404 3.10 -34.64 -2.26
N GLU A 405 3.33 -34.20 -1.04
CA GLU A 405 2.94 -32.89 -0.56
C GLU A 405 4.15 -31.95 -0.70
N VAL A 406 3.97 -30.82 -1.37
CA VAL A 406 5.00 -29.77 -1.39
C VAL A 406 4.87 -28.98 -0.10
N LEU A 407 5.89 -29.09 0.77
CA LEU A 407 5.90 -28.44 2.09
C LEU A 407 6.44 -27.00 2.03
N SER A 408 7.26 -26.69 1.03
CA SER A 408 7.74 -25.34 0.72
C SER A 408 8.68 -25.36 -0.48
N GLN A 409 8.53 -24.40 -1.40
CA GLN A 409 9.58 -23.98 -2.31
C GLN A 409 10.05 -22.59 -1.88
N LYS A 410 11.35 -22.41 -1.66
CA LYS A 410 11.96 -21.10 -1.43
C LYS A 410 12.97 -20.78 -2.52
N ALA A 411 12.70 -19.71 -3.25
CA ALA A 411 13.70 -18.88 -3.91
C ALA A 411 13.49 -17.46 -3.39
N ASN A 412 14.49 -16.86 -2.77
CA ASN A 412 14.49 -15.45 -2.36
C ASN A 412 13.27 -14.97 -1.56
N GLY A 413 12.79 -15.77 -0.59
CA GLY A 413 11.80 -15.30 0.39
C GLY A 413 10.35 -15.67 0.07
N ASP A 414 10.03 -15.97 -1.19
CA ASP A 414 8.68 -16.40 -1.56
C ASP A 414 8.45 -17.88 -1.21
N VAL A 415 7.30 -18.16 -0.61
CA VAL A 415 6.77 -19.52 -0.48
C VAL A 415 5.97 -19.80 -1.73
N PHE A 416 6.43 -20.74 -2.54
CA PHE A 416 5.68 -21.20 -3.71
C PHE A 416 5.32 -22.68 -3.58
N LEU A 417 4.15 -23.02 -4.08
CA LEU A 417 3.51 -24.35 -4.04
C LEU A 417 3.15 -24.85 -2.63
N GLU A 418 1.91 -24.58 -2.21
CA GLU A 418 1.19 -25.46 -1.29
C GLU A 418 0.25 -26.34 -2.11
N GLY A 419 0.39 -27.66 -2.00
CA GLY A 419 -0.48 -28.59 -2.71
C GLY A 419 0.05 -30.02 -2.77
N GLN A 420 -0.85 -30.95 -3.11
CA GLN A 420 -0.50 -32.33 -3.40
C GLN A 420 -0.17 -32.49 -4.89
N VAL A 421 1.02 -33.01 -5.17
CA VAL A 421 1.45 -33.41 -6.51
C VAL A 421 1.29 -34.93 -6.62
N LYS A 422 0.44 -35.36 -7.55
CA LYS A 422 0.31 -36.78 -7.91
C LYS A 422 1.20 -37.09 -9.11
N LEU A 423 2.14 -38.00 -8.93
CA LEU A 423 2.99 -38.55 -9.98
C LEU A 423 2.37 -39.86 -10.47
N ILE A 424 2.17 -39.98 -11.77
CA ILE A 424 1.65 -41.19 -12.42
C ILE A 424 2.73 -41.72 -13.38
N PHE A 425 3.17 -42.96 -13.14
CA PHE A 425 4.15 -43.71 -13.89
C PHE A 425 3.41 -44.62 -14.88
N ILE A 426 3.49 -44.32 -16.18
CA ILE A 426 2.87 -45.13 -17.22
C ILE A 426 3.88 -46.20 -17.68
N PRO A 427 3.59 -47.51 -17.54
CA PRO A 427 4.42 -48.58 -18.11
C PRO A 427 4.43 -48.47 -19.64
N GLY A 428 5.61 -48.48 -20.26
CA GLY A 428 5.75 -48.17 -21.68
C GLY A 428 5.17 -49.23 -22.61
N GLU A 429 4.13 -48.89 -23.37
CA GLU A 429 3.95 -49.43 -24.72
C GLU A 429 4.81 -48.64 -25.71
N LYS A 430 5.43 -49.34 -26.67
CA LYS A 430 6.23 -48.74 -27.74
C LYS A 430 5.34 -47.88 -28.64
N ILE A 431 5.43 -46.55 -28.50
CA ILE A 431 4.87 -45.63 -29.48
C ILE A 431 5.86 -45.52 -30.64
N ARG A 432 5.42 -45.84 -31.85
CA ARG A 432 6.20 -45.77 -33.10
C ARG A 432 6.73 -44.36 -33.32
N GLU A 433 8.00 -44.26 -33.73
CA GLU A 433 8.62 -42.99 -34.14
C GLU A 433 7.87 -42.37 -35.33
N PRO A 434 7.72 -41.04 -35.40
CA PRO A 434 7.19 -40.39 -36.59
C PRO A 434 8.20 -40.55 -37.73
N ARG A 435 7.73 -41.01 -38.89
CA ARG A 435 8.52 -40.98 -40.13
C ARG A 435 8.80 -39.53 -40.54
N GLU A 436 9.99 -39.34 -41.10
CA GLU A 436 10.53 -38.08 -41.63
C GLU A 436 9.57 -37.31 -42.54
#